data_AF-A0A139NPG3-F1
#
_entry.id   AF-A0A139NPG3-F1
#
_cell.length_a   1.000
_cell.length_b   1.000
_cell.length_c   1.000
_cell.angle_alpha   90.00
_cell.angle_beta   90.00
_cell.angle_gamma   90.00
#
_symmetry.space_group_name_H-M   'P 1'
#
loop_
_entity.id
_entity.type
_entity.pdbx_description
1 polymer ?
#
loop_
_entity_poly.entity_id
_entity_poly.type
_entity_poly.pdbx_seq_one_letter_code
_entity_poly.pdbx_strand_id
1 'polypeptide(L)'
;MLIALSIVIKRLGTITIIPGLLKVSFAFVANTLIGMVGGPFWGFVGLAAGDVIGMALSGGMGQFIIWFTLLEAVQGALYGYFYYGNELDAKEPKSWLRVTLATLAIMLLGTFIVTPILNWIYNGVPILAQYASGRIFKVFEIPVRVLVTMALIPPLQKIPEVRRLMGLTRKK
;
A
#
# COMPACT_ATOMS: atom_id res chain seq x y z
N MET A 1 11.66 11.96 -0.61
CA MET A 1 11.90 11.38 0.73
C MET A 1 10.98 10.21 1.05
N LEU A 2 9.65 10.36 0.96
CA LEU A 2 8.71 9.24 1.27
C LEU A 2 8.93 7.98 0.41
N ILE A 3 9.29 8.13 -0.86
CA ILE A 3 9.66 7.00 -1.74
C ILE A 3 10.91 6.28 -1.22
N ALA A 4 11.90 7.01 -0.73
CA ALA A 4 13.10 6.39 -0.16
C ALA A 4 12.75 5.61 1.13
N LEU A 5 11.88 6.20 1.97
CA LEU A 5 11.36 5.54 3.17
C LEU A 5 10.55 4.27 2.82
N SER A 6 9.71 4.30 1.78
CA SER A 6 8.96 3.12 1.36
C SER A 6 9.86 1.99 0.91
N ILE A 7 10.94 2.29 0.18
CA ILE A 7 11.93 1.29 -0.25
C ILE A 7 12.65 0.68 0.96
N VAL A 8 13.08 1.50 1.92
CA VAL A 8 13.76 1.02 3.14
C VAL A 8 12.83 0.14 3.97
N ILE A 9 11.57 0.57 4.18
CA ILE A 9 10.59 -0.22 4.94
C ILE A 9 10.20 -1.50 4.19
N LYS A 10 10.09 -1.49 2.85
CA LYS A 10 9.82 -2.70 2.06
C LYS A 10 10.93 -3.73 2.23
N ARG A 11 12.19 -3.30 2.37
CA ARG A 11 13.34 -4.19 2.62
C ARG A 11 13.48 -4.65 4.07
N LEU A 12 13.45 -3.73 5.02
CA LEU A 12 13.74 -4.01 6.43
C LEU A 12 12.50 -4.34 7.26
N GLY A 13 11.35 -3.79 6.89
CA GLY A 13 10.07 -3.94 7.57
C GLY A 13 9.22 -5.10 7.04
N THR A 14 9.84 -6.10 6.39
CA THR A 14 9.14 -7.32 5.99
C THR A 14 9.45 -8.42 7.00
N ILE A 15 8.47 -8.75 7.82
CA ILE A 15 8.57 -9.84 8.79
C ILE A 15 8.04 -11.11 8.13
N THR A 16 8.89 -12.13 8.06
CA THR A 16 8.48 -13.47 7.62
C THR A 16 7.91 -14.20 8.83
N ILE A 17 6.59 -14.37 8.87
CA ILE A 17 5.90 -15.08 9.94
C ILE A 17 6.00 -16.59 9.67
N ILE A 18 5.75 -17.00 8.43
CA ILE A 18 5.88 -18.38 7.98
C ILE A 18 6.82 -18.40 6.77
N PRO A 19 8.00 -19.04 6.88
CA PRO A 19 8.93 -19.17 5.76
C PRO A 19 8.23 -19.72 4.52
N GLY A 20 8.33 -19.01 3.40
CA GLY A 20 7.74 -19.40 2.11
C GLY A 20 6.23 -19.20 1.96
N LEU A 21 5.48 -18.96 3.04
CA LEU A 21 4.00 -18.94 3.03
C LEU A 21 3.41 -17.59 3.45
N LEU A 22 3.93 -16.96 4.50
CA LEU A 22 3.38 -15.70 5.04
C LEU A 22 4.48 -14.69 5.33
N LYS A 23 4.54 -13.66 4.50
CA LYS A 23 5.34 -12.45 4.70
C LYS A 23 4.40 -11.27 4.88
N VAL A 24 4.51 -10.58 6.00
CA VAL A 24 3.78 -9.35 6.27
C VAL A 24 4.77 -8.19 6.15
N SER A 25 4.44 -7.21 5.31
CA SER A 25 5.31 -6.07 5.06
C SER A 25 4.66 -4.80 5.55
N PHE A 26 5.37 -4.01 6.36
CA PHE A 26 4.92 -2.68 6.77
C PHE A 26 5.07 -1.62 5.68
N ALA A 27 5.49 -1.99 4.47
CA ALA A 27 5.60 -1.08 3.33
C ALA A 27 4.29 -0.34 3.03
N PHE A 28 3.14 -0.94 3.34
CA PHE A 28 1.84 -0.30 3.17
C PHE A 28 1.74 1.02 3.93
N VAL A 29 2.44 1.19 5.07
CA VAL A 29 2.43 2.43 5.83
C VAL A 29 2.99 3.58 4.99
N ALA A 30 4.17 3.38 4.40
CA ALA A 30 4.78 4.39 3.56
C ALA A 30 3.98 4.63 2.28
N ASN A 31 3.41 3.58 1.69
CA ASN A 31 2.58 3.71 0.49
C ASN A 31 1.30 4.51 0.77
N THR A 32 0.66 4.26 1.91
CA THR A 32 -0.48 5.05 2.40
C THR A 32 -0.11 6.51 2.56
N LEU A 33 1.06 6.82 3.15
CA LEU A 33 1.52 8.21 3.31
C LEU A 33 1.78 8.89 1.97
N ILE A 34 2.39 8.19 1.00
CA ILE A 34 2.64 8.70 -0.34
C ILE A 34 1.32 9.04 -1.04
N GLY A 35 0.33 8.15 -0.99
CA GLY A 35 -0.98 8.42 -1.57
C GLY A 35 -1.71 9.55 -0.86
N MET A 36 -1.74 9.51 0.48
CA MET A 36 -2.40 10.50 1.31
C MET A 36 -1.88 11.93 1.10
N VAL A 37 -0.55 12.09 0.93
CA VAL A 37 0.10 13.38 0.72
C VAL A 37 0.08 13.80 -0.75
N GLY A 38 0.32 12.85 -1.67
CA GLY A 38 0.39 13.13 -3.10
C GLY A 38 -0.96 13.23 -3.81
N GLY A 39 -2.03 12.73 -3.19
CA GLY A 39 -3.30 12.56 -3.88
C GLY A 39 -3.24 11.46 -4.95
N PRO A 40 -4.31 11.26 -5.72
CA PRO A 40 -4.42 10.14 -6.65
C PRO A 40 -3.38 10.20 -7.77
N PHE A 41 -3.09 11.40 -8.32
CA PHE A 41 -2.14 11.55 -9.42
C PHE A 41 -0.68 11.37 -8.97
N TRP A 42 -0.22 12.12 -7.94
CA TRP A 42 1.16 11.98 -7.48
C TRP A 42 1.38 10.70 -6.67
N GLY A 43 0.34 10.13 -6.07
CA GLY A 43 0.37 8.78 -5.50
C GLY A 43 0.65 7.72 -6.56
N PHE A 44 -0.01 7.82 -7.73
CA PHE A 44 0.22 6.94 -8.87
C PHE A 44 1.68 6.99 -9.35
N VAL A 45 2.15 8.19 -9.67
CA VAL A 45 3.53 8.40 -10.16
C VAL A 45 4.55 8.01 -9.09
N GLY A 46 4.30 8.35 -7.83
CA GLY A 46 5.21 8.11 -6.71
C GLY A 46 5.43 6.62 -6.43
N LEU A 47 4.37 5.81 -6.44
CA LEU A 47 4.51 4.36 -6.25
C LEU A 47 5.03 3.64 -7.49
N ALA A 48 4.68 4.10 -8.70
CA ALA A 48 5.28 3.60 -9.94
C ALA A 48 6.81 3.78 -9.93
N ALA A 49 7.27 5.01 -9.65
CA ALA A 49 8.69 5.31 -9.56
C ALA A 49 9.36 4.54 -8.42
N GLY A 50 8.70 4.43 -7.26
CA GLY A 50 9.21 3.66 -6.12
C GLY A 50 9.42 2.18 -6.43
N ASP A 51 8.53 1.58 -7.22
CA ASP A 51 8.67 0.19 -7.64
C ASP A 51 9.85 -0.01 -8.60
N VAL A 52 9.96 0.83 -9.65
CA VAL A 52 11.08 0.77 -10.62
C VAL A 52 12.42 0.96 -9.91
N ILE A 53 12.54 1.97 -9.05
CA ILE A 53 13.77 2.25 -8.29
C ILE A 53 14.05 1.09 -7.32
N GLY A 54 13.02 0.58 -6.63
CA GLY A 54 13.14 -0.54 -5.71
C GLY A 54 13.68 -1.81 -6.38
N MET A 55 13.20 -2.11 -7.59
CA MET A 55 13.64 -3.22 -8.44
C MET A 55 15.05 -3.01 -8.99
N ALA A 56 15.40 -1.78 -9.38
CA ALA A 56 16.75 -1.45 -9.82
C ALA A 56 17.76 -1.70 -8.70
N LEU A 57 17.47 -1.22 -7.49
CA LEU A 57 18.34 -1.37 -6.33
C LEU A 57 18.43 -2.81 -5.83
N SER A 58 17.49 -3.69 -6.17
CA SER A 58 17.50 -5.09 -5.72
C SER A 58 18.29 -6.00 -6.66
N GLY A 59 18.82 -5.46 -7.76
CA GLY A 59 19.40 -6.25 -8.84
C GLY A 59 18.34 -7.03 -9.65
N GLY A 60 17.05 -6.78 -9.40
CA GLY A 60 15.93 -7.53 -9.99
C GLY A 60 15.48 -7.03 -11.37
N MET A 61 16.22 -6.10 -11.99
CA MET A 61 15.80 -5.50 -13.26
C MET A 61 15.73 -6.53 -14.41
N GLY A 62 16.49 -7.63 -14.32
CA GLY A 62 16.40 -8.76 -15.26
C GLY A 62 15.08 -9.54 -15.20
N GLN A 63 14.26 -9.33 -14.16
CA GLN A 63 12.90 -9.89 -14.02
C GLN A 63 11.84 -8.78 -13.90
N PHE A 64 12.12 -7.61 -14.46
CA PHE A 64 11.20 -6.50 -14.42
C PHE A 64 9.95 -6.81 -15.27
N ILE A 65 8.78 -6.77 -14.63
CA ILE A 65 7.48 -6.94 -15.28
C ILE A 65 6.68 -5.65 -15.05
N ILE A 66 6.44 -4.92 -16.14
CA ILE A 66 5.78 -3.61 -16.11
C ILE A 66 4.40 -3.64 -15.43
N TRP A 67 3.70 -4.77 -15.48
CA TRP A 67 2.39 -4.92 -14.86
C TRP A 67 2.42 -4.87 -13.33
N PHE A 68 3.52 -5.27 -12.68
CA PHE A 68 3.67 -5.09 -11.23
C PHE A 68 3.87 -3.62 -10.88
N THR A 69 4.61 -2.88 -11.70
CA THR A 69 4.75 -1.43 -11.54
C THR A 69 3.42 -0.70 -11.74
N LEU A 70 2.65 -1.08 -12.76
CA LEU A 70 1.31 -0.53 -12.98
C LEU A 70 0.39 -0.86 -11.79
N LEU A 71 0.49 -2.05 -11.23
CA LEU A 71 -0.25 -2.43 -10.04
C LEU A 71 0.09 -1.55 -8.83
N GLU A 72 1.38 -1.33 -8.54
CA GLU A 72 1.83 -0.43 -7.47
C GLU A 72 1.38 1.02 -7.72
N ALA A 73 1.41 1.48 -8.98
CA ALA A 73 0.89 2.78 -9.37
C ALA A 73 -0.61 2.93 -9.08
N VAL A 74 -1.42 1.95 -9.47
CA VAL A 74 -2.87 1.95 -9.20
C VAL A 74 -3.15 1.91 -7.70
N GLN A 75 -2.38 1.15 -6.91
CA GLN A 75 -2.50 1.17 -5.45
C GLN A 75 -2.23 2.59 -4.90
N GLY A 76 -1.23 3.29 -5.43
CA GLY A 76 -0.90 4.67 -5.05
C GLY A 76 -2.03 5.64 -5.37
N ALA A 77 -2.67 5.47 -6.53
CA ALA A 77 -3.86 6.23 -6.91
C ALA A 77 -5.03 5.98 -5.96
N LEU A 78 -5.28 4.71 -5.59
CA LEU A 78 -6.35 4.35 -4.65
C LEU A 78 -6.09 4.91 -3.25
N TYR A 79 -4.86 4.79 -2.74
CA TYR A 79 -4.49 5.42 -1.47
C TYR A 79 -4.74 6.94 -1.49
N GLY A 80 -4.38 7.60 -2.59
CA GLY A 80 -4.68 9.02 -2.77
C GLY A 80 -6.17 9.33 -2.87
N TYR A 81 -6.94 8.56 -3.63
CA TYR A 81 -8.38 8.77 -3.79
C TYR A 81 -9.14 8.67 -2.47
N PHE A 82 -8.80 7.70 -1.62
CA PHE A 82 -9.51 7.49 -0.35
C PHE A 82 -9.05 8.46 0.76
N TYR A 83 -7.77 8.85 0.79
CA TYR A 83 -7.20 9.58 1.94
C TYR A 83 -6.87 11.05 1.68
N TYR A 84 -6.69 11.48 0.43
CA TYR A 84 -6.41 12.89 0.11
C TYR A 84 -7.66 13.76 0.30
N GLY A 85 -7.49 14.93 0.90
CA GLY A 85 -8.60 15.86 1.15
C GLY A 85 -9.63 15.42 2.20
N ASN A 86 -9.43 14.27 2.84
CA ASN A 86 -10.34 13.73 3.86
C ASN A 86 -9.73 13.82 5.26
N GLU A 87 -10.39 14.51 6.19
CA GLU A 87 -10.06 14.42 7.61
C GLU A 87 -10.48 13.04 8.13
N LEU A 88 -9.55 12.35 8.78
CA LEU A 88 -9.80 11.09 9.47
C LEU A 88 -9.70 11.34 10.98
N ASP A 89 -10.78 11.06 11.68
CA ASP A 89 -10.81 11.05 13.14
C ASP A 89 -10.99 9.61 13.64
N ALA A 90 -10.10 9.17 14.54
CA ALA A 90 -10.18 7.87 15.18
C ALA A 90 -11.44 7.71 16.05
N LYS A 91 -12.08 8.81 16.46
CA LYS A 91 -13.35 8.81 17.19
C LYS A 91 -14.57 8.64 16.29
N GLU A 92 -14.44 8.89 14.99
CA GLU A 92 -15.57 8.84 14.06
C GLU A 92 -15.69 7.47 13.37
N PRO A 93 -16.83 6.78 13.47
CA PRO A 93 -17.03 5.46 12.84
C PRO A 93 -16.98 5.54 11.30
N LYS A 94 -17.31 6.71 10.72
CA LYS A 94 -17.21 6.95 9.27
C LYS A 94 -15.76 6.86 8.78
N SER A 95 -14.80 7.33 9.57
CA SER A 95 -13.38 7.24 9.24
C SER A 95 -12.93 5.77 9.24
N TRP A 96 -13.38 4.96 10.20
CA TRP A 96 -13.07 3.52 10.27
C TRP A 96 -13.58 2.77 9.05
N LEU A 97 -14.81 3.07 8.64
CA LEU A 97 -15.41 2.49 7.45
C LEU A 97 -14.64 2.88 6.18
N ARG A 98 -14.22 4.14 6.03
CA ARG A 98 -13.39 4.60 4.90
C ARG A 98 -12.06 3.88 4.82
N VAL A 99 -11.31 3.79 5.94
CA VAL A 99 -10.01 3.09 5.98
C VAL A 99 -10.18 1.60 5.67
N THR A 100 -11.25 0.99 6.17
CA THR A 100 -11.55 -0.42 5.92
C THR A 100 -11.88 -0.66 4.44
N LEU A 101 -12.76 0.15 3.85
CA LEU A 101 -13.10 0.06 2.43
C LEU A 101 -11.88 0.31 1.53
N ALA A 102 -11.04 1.30 1.85
CA ALA A 102 -9.82 1.58 1.11
C ALA A 102 -8.86 0.39 1.17
N THR A 103 -8.63 -0.16 2.36
CA THR A 103 -7.75 -1.32 2.56
C THR A 103 -8.27 -2.55 1.83
N LEU A 104 -9.59 -2.81 1.90
CA LEU A 104 -10.23 -3.91 1.18
C LEU A 104 -10.11 -3.75 -0.33
N ALA A 105 -10.42 -2.58 -0.87
CA ALA A 105 -10.32 -2.32 -2.31
C ALA A 105 -8.90 -2.54 -2.82
N ILE A 106 -7.90 -2.01 -2.11
CA ILE A 106 -6.49 -2.11 -2.47
C ILE A 106 -5.98 -3.54 -2.37
N MET A 107 -6.34 -4.28 -1.32
CA MET A 107 -5.91 -5.66 -1.16
C MET A 107 -6.64 -6.61 -2.11
N LEU A 108 -7.93 -6.41 -2.36
CA LEU A 108 -8.71 -7.20 -3.30
C LEU A 108 -8.14 -7.07 -4.71
N LEU A 109 -8.00 -5.83 -5.21
CA LEU A 109 -7.38 -5.58 -6.52
C LEU A 109 -5.93 -6.05 -6.56
N GLY A 110 -5.11 -5.62 -5.61
CA GLY A 110 -3.68 -5.87 -5.60
C GLY A 110 -3.33 -7.32 -5.30
N THR A 111 -3.59 -7.71 -4.05
CA THR A 111 -3.06 -8.93 -3.45
C THR A 111 -3.80 -10.19 -3.88
N PHE A 112 -5.13 -10.10 -4.06
CA PHE A 112 -5.97 -11.25 -4.33
C PHE A 112 -6.32 -11.44 -5.81
N ILE A 113 -6.45 -10.38 -6.61
CA ILE A 113 -6.82 -10.53 -8.03
C ILE A 113 -5.59 -10.43 -8.94
N VAL A 114 -4.95 -9.26 -8.98
CA VAL A 114 -3.93 -8.99 -10.00
C VAL A 114 -2.64 -9.75 -9.74
N THR A 115 -2.16 -9.78 -8.49
CA THR A 115 -0.89 -10.47 -8.17
C THR A 115 -0.93 -11.96 -8.51
N PRO A 116 -1.97 -12.75 -8.16
CA PRO A 116 -2.04 -14.16 -8.55
C PRO A 116 -2.09 -14.38 -10.06
N ILE A 117 -2.82 -13.52 -10.78
CA ILE A 117 -2.92 -13.57 -12.25
C ILE A 117 -1.54 -13.34 -12.87
N LEU A 118 -0.83 -12.29 -12.44
CA LEU A 118 0.51 -12.01 -12.94
C LEU A 118 1.49 -13.14 -12.61
N ASN A 119 1.43 -13.70 -11.40
CA ASN A 119 2.25 -14.84 -11.05
C ASN A 119 1.94 -16.09 -11.87
N TRP A 120 0.67 -16.29 -12.25
CA TRP A 120 0.30 -17.41 -13.11
C TRP A 120 0.85 -17.23 -14.53
N ILE A 121 0.72 -16.03 -15.11
CA ILE A 121 1.18 -15.72 -16.47
C ILE A 121 2.72 -15.75 -16.56
N TYR A 122 3.42 -15.12 -15.62
CA TYR A 122 4.87 -14.89 -15.73
C TYR A 122 5.71 -15.95 -15.02
N ASN A 123 5.22 -16.54 -13.92
CA ASN A 123 5.96 -17.54 -13.14
C ASN A 123 5.39 -18.96 -13.29
N GLY A 124 4.30 -19.13 -14.06
CA GLY A 124 3.66 -20.44 -14.28
C GLY A 124 3.02 -21.06 -13.04
N VAL A 125 2.91 -20.32 -11.92
CA VAL A 125 2.42 -20.88 -10.66
C VAL A 125 0.89 -20.92 -10.67
N PRO A 126 0.25 -22.11 -10.57
CA PRO A 126 -1.21 -22.21 -10.57
C PRO A 126 -1.84 -21.39 -9.44
N ILE A 127 -2.94 -20.71 -9.74
CA ILE A 127 -3.64 -19.84 -8.76
C ILE A 127 -4.01 -20.63 -7.50
N LEU A 128 -4.54 -21.84 -7.66
CA LEU A 128 -4.87 -22.74 -6.54
C LEU A 128 -3.67 -23.00 -5.62
N ALA A 129 -2.48 -23.23 -6.19
CA ALA A 129 -1.26 -23.45 -5.41
C ALA A 129 -0.87 -22.18 -4.63
N GLN A 130 -1.05 -20.99 -5.20
CA GLN A 130 -0.77 -19.73 -4.51
C GLN A 130 -1.71 -19.47 -3.33
N TYR A 131 -2.98 -19.88 -3.43
CA TYR A 131 -3.94 -19.78 -2.33
C TYR A 131 -3.71 -20.84 -1.25
N ALA A 132 -3.42 -22.08 -1.67
CA ALA A 132 -3.01 -23.16 -0.78
C ALA A 132 -1.70 -22.85 -0.05
N SER A 133 -0.77 -22.13 -0.70
CA SER A 133 0.49 -21.68 -0.11
C SER A 133 0.33 -20.48 0.84
N GLY A 134 -0.88 -20.22 1.35
CA GLY A 134 -1.09 -19.25 2.40
C GLY A 134 -1.42 -17.82 1.97
N ARG A 135 -1.69 -17.56 0.68
CA ARG A 135 -2.22 -16.25 0.26
C ARG A 135 -3.56 -15.92 0.92
N ILE A 136 -4.36 -16.93 1.26
CA ILE A 136 -5.60 -16.75 2.02
C ILE A 136 -5.35 -16.16 3.42
N PHE A 137 -4.18 -16.43 4.02
CA PHE A 137 -3.82 -15.87 5.33
C PHE A 137 -3.55 -14.36 5.28
N LYS A 138 -3.40 -13.76 4.10
CA LYS A 138 -3.31 -12.30 3.98
C LYS A 138 -4.60 -11.57 4.38
N VAL A 139 -5.72 -12.28 4.51
CA VAL A 139 -6.96 -11.70 5.08
C VAL A 139 -6.73 -11.21 6.52
N PHE A 140 -5.88 -11.91 7.29
CA PHE A 140 -5.50 -11.48 8.65
C PHE A 140 -4.65 -10.21 8.68
N GLU A 141 -4.05 -9.81 7.55
CA GLU A 141 -3.33 -8.56 7.43
C GLU A 141 -4.28 -7.35 7.34
N ILE A 142 -5.55 -7.56 6.94
CA ILE A 142 -6.53 -6.48 6.76
C ILE A 142 -6.81 -5.74 8.07
N PRO A 143 -7.19 -6.41 9.19
CA PRO A 143 -7.43 -5.70 10.45
C PRO A 143 -6.18 -4.98 10.96
N VAL A 144 -5.01 -5.58 10.80
CA VAL A 144 -3.73 -4.98 11.19
C VAL A 144 -3.47 -3.70 10.39
N ARG A 145 -3.65 -3.74 9.07
CA ARG A 145 -3.50 -2.56 8.21
C ARG A 145 -4.48 -1.45 8.57
N VAL A 146 -5.74 -1.79 8.85
CA VAL A 146 -6.75 -0.81 9.26
C VAL A 146 -6.37 -0.16 10.58
N LEU A 147 -6.02 -0.95 11.60
CA LEU A 147 -5.62 -0.47 12.92
C LEU A 147 -4.38 0.42 12.85
N VAL A 148 -3.34 -0.02 12.13
CA VAL A 148 -2.09 0.74 11.97
C VAL A 148 -2.34 2.04 11.20
N THR A 149 -3.14 2.00 10.14
CA THR A 149 -3.50 3.20 9.37
C THR A 149 -4.27 4.19 10.23
N MET A 150 -5.19 3.72 11.08
CA MET A 150 -5.93 4.56 12.03
C MET A 150 -5.11 5.07 13.20
N ALA A 151 -4.08 4.34 13.61
CA ALA A 151 -3.15 4.84 14.63
C ALA A 151 -2.22 5.91 14.05
N LEU A 152 -1.91 5.88 12.75
CA LEU A 152 -0.93 6.76 12.11
C LEU A 152 -1.54 8.01 11.47
N ILE A 153 -2.59 7.88 10.65
CA ILE A 153 -3.08 9.03 9.86
C ILE A 153 -3.66 10.15 10.75
N PRO A 154 -4.57 9.89 11.71
CA PRO A 154 -5.18 10.96 12.48
C PRO A 154 -4.19 11.81 13.28
N PRO A 155 -3.14 11.24 13.95
CA PRO A 155 -2.09 12.05 14.55
C PRO A 155 -1.28 12.86 13.54
N LEU A 156 -0.96 12.30 12.37
CA LEU A 156 -0.20 12.99 11.33
C LEU A 156 -0.99 14.17 10.73
N GLN A 157 -2.31 14.08 10.64
CA GLN A 157 -3.17 15.18 10.19
C GLN A 157 -3.20 16.38 11.15
N LYS A 158 -2.75 16.21 12.40
CA LYS A 158 -2.60 17.33 13.35
C LYS A 158 -1.37 18.19 13.04
N ILE A 159 -0.41 17.65 12.29
CA ILE A 159 0.80 18.37 11.88
C ILE A 159 0.42 19.36 10.75
N PRO A 160 0.66 20.68 10.92
CA PRO A 160 0.22 21.70 9.96
C PRO A 160 0.75 21.50 8.54
N GLU A 161 2.00 21.06 8.41
CA GLU A 161 2.68 20.82 7.13
C GLU A 161 2.05 19.66 6.39
N VAL A 162 1.80 18.54 7.08
CA VAL A 162 1.16 17.36 6.49
C VAL A 162 -0.27 17.68 6.07
N ARG A 163 -1.02 18.36 6.93
CA ARG A 163 -2.39 18.81 6.65
C ARG A 163 -2.46 19.69 5.39
N ARG A 164 -1.53 20.63 5.25
CA ARG A 164 -1.43 21.49 4.06
C ARG A 164 -1.16 20.66 2.79
N LEU A 165 -0.24 19.70 2.87
CA LEU A 165 0.10 18.86 1.72
C LEU A 165 -1.05 17.92 1.32
N MET A 166 -1.86 17.47 2.27
CA MET A 166 -3.07 16.67 2.04
C MET A 166 -4.22 17.43 1.37
N GLY A 167 -4.05 18.72 1.06
CA GLY A 167 -5.11 19.57 0.49
C GLY A 167 -6.19 19.94 1.50
N LEU A 168 -5.95 19.75 2.81
CA LEU A 168 -6.88 20.13 3.87
C LEU A 168 -6.69 21.61 4.22
N THR A 169 -7.74 22.41 4.07
CA THR A 169 -7.71 23.84 4.43
C THR A 169 -7.46 24.02 5.94
N ARG A 170 -6.72 25.06 6.31
CA ARG A 170 -6.51 25.47 7.71
C ARG A 170 -7.89 25.59 8.38
N LYS A 171 -8.12 24.87 9.49
CA LYS A 171 -9.16 25.27 10.43
C LYS A 171 -8.76 26.68 10.90
N LYS A 172 -9.56 27.68 10.52
CA LYS A 172 -9.46 29.04 11.04
C LYS A 172 -9.69 29.01 12.54
#